data_AF-A0A934IC69-F1
#
_entry.id   AF-A0A934IC69-F1
#
_cell.length_a   1.000
_cell.length_b   1.000
_cell.length_c   1.000
_cell.angle_alpha   90.00
_cell.angle_beta   90.00
_cell.angle_gamma   90.00
#
_symmetry.space_group_name_H-M   'P 1'
#
loop_
_entity.id
_entity.type
_entity.pdbx_description
1 polymer ?
#
loop_
_entity_poly.entity_id
_entity_poly.type
_entity_poly.pdbx_seq_one_letter_code
_entity_poly.pdbx_strand_id
1 'polypeptide(L)'
;MVRPFEPSSEDPATYVAGLSTPERLVLAQVTGDVVELLGGEESLYEYVEDDEQDAPGAESDAAGSDAADAPAPGVGDEAADAAIRELFDGMDDEPVRAPTDPAVRRLIPDASSDPEIAREFRRFTDDDLRAHKVERLLLFAQMLLEAAPSRDESRQLEFRVQRDEAQAVAGALADIRLVIGERLDLRTDEDSQELYDSVTASWGAEGDVESGEENLDELLDDVAEDGRGPRVFLGSVFLLAGYMQESLTDCLLRDFRREKRLRRT
;
A
#
# COMPACT_ATOMS: atom_id res chain seq x y z
N MET A 1 8.38 6.61 -21.94
CA MET A 1 8.20 7.60 -20.85
C MET A 1 6.74 7.56 -20.43
N VAL A 2 6.51 7.40 -19.13
CA VAL A 2 5.19 7.32 -18.46
C VAL A 2 4.38 8.57 -18.78
N ARG A 3 3.08 8.40 -19.08
CA ARG A 3 2.19 9.56 -19.24
C ARG A 3 1.65 9.98 -17.86
N PRO A 4 1.73 11.27 -17.49
CA PRO A 4 1.28 11.74 -16.18
C PRO A 4 -0.23 11.61 -16.03
N PHE A 5 -0.71 11.69 -14.79
CA PHE A 5 -2.15 11.77 -14.54
C PHE A 5 -2.75 13.06 -15.11
N GLU A 6 -3.90 12.89 -15.77
CA GLU A 6 -4.77 13.97 -16.22
C GLU A 6 -6.25 13.61 -16.00
N PRO A 7 -7.16 14.60 -15.90
CA PRO A 7 -8.59 14.31 -15.90
C PRO A 7 -9.00 13.62 -17.20
N SER A 8 -9.78 12.54 -17.10
CA SER A 8 -10.29 11.87 -18.29
C SER A 8 -11.21 12.80 -19.08
N SER A 9 -11.04 12.76 -20.41
CA SER A 9 -11.94 13.47 -21.33
C SER A 9 -13.27 12.73 -21.54
N GLU A 10 -13.31 11.43 -21.23
CA GLU A 10 -14.48 10.57 -21.41
C GLU A 10 -15.32 10.46 -20.14
N ASP A 11 -14.67 10.36 -18.98
CA ASP A 11 -15.32 10.25 -17.68
C ASP A 11 -14.83 11.35 -16.71
N PRO A 12 -15.64 12.37 -16.41
CA PRO A 12 -15.22 13.45 -15.53
C PRO A 12 -14.94 12.98 -14.09
N ALA A 13 -15.38 11.78 -13.68
CA ALA A 13 -15.12 11.20 -12.36
C ALA A 13 -13.76 10.49 -12.26
N THR A 14 -13.00 10.39 -13.35
CA THR A 14 -11.78 9.58 -13.44
C THR A 14 -10.54 10.43 -13.76
N TYR A 15 -9.40 10.06 -13.18
CA TYR A 15 -8.07 10.44 -13.64
C TYR A 15 -7.43 9.30 -14.42
N VAL A 16 -6.66 9.64 -15.45
CA VAL A 16 -5.96 8.65 -16.29
C VAL A 16 -4.48 8.98 -16.40
N ALA A 17 -3.65 7.94 -16.30
CA ALA A 17 -2.23 7.97 -16.61
C ALA A 17 -1.89 6.90 -17.64
N GLY A 18 -0.67 6.90 -18.15
CA GLY A 18 -0.15 5.81 -18.99
C GLY A 18 0.92 5.05 -18.24
N LEU A 19 0.78 3.73 -18.19
CA LEU A 19 1.81 2.82 -17.71
C LEU A 19 1.98 1.65 -18.68
N SER A 20 3.22 1.29 -18.94
CA SER A 20 3.57 0.08 -19.69
C SER A 20 3.31 -1.20 -18.88
N THR A 21 3.32 -2.35 -19.55
CA THR A 21 3.21 -3.65 -18.86
C THR A 21 4.33 -3.83 -17.83
N PRO A 22 5.62 -3.59 -18.15
CA PRO A 22 6.68 -3.74 -17.15
C PRO A 22 6.53 -2.78 -15.96
N GLU A 23 6.19 -1.51 -16.21
CA GLU A 23 5.97 -0.51 -15.14
C GLU A 23 4.87 -0.95 -14.17
N ARG A 24 3.76 -1.50 -14.68
CA ARG A 24 2.66 -2.02 -13.85
C ARG A 24 3.07 -3.22 -13.01
N LEU A 25 3.75 -4.19 -13.63
CA LEU A 25 4.14 -5.41 -12.94
C LEU A 25 5.18 -5.13 -11.85
N VAL A 26 6.14 -4.25 -12.11
CA VAL A 26 7.12 -3.83 -11.10
C VAL A 26 6.46 -3.09 -9.94
N LEU A 27 5.56 -2.15 -10.22
CA LEU A 27 4.81 -1.46 -9.16
C LEU A 27 3.94 -2.44 -8.35
N ALA A 28 3.28 -3.40 -9.01
CA ALA A 28 2.45 -4.40 -8.34
C ALA A 28 3.30 -5.32 -7.44
N GLN A 29 4.46 -5.78 -7.93
CA GLN A 29 5.39 -6.59 -7.15
C GLN A 29 5.86 -5.84 -5.90
N VAL A 30 6.38 -4.62 -6.06
CA VAL A 30 6.87 -3.82 -4.94
C VAL A 30 5.74 -3.47 -3.97
N THR A 31 4.52 -3.26 -4.47
CA THR A 31 3.34 -3.08 -3.61
C THR A 31 3.07 -4.34 -2.77
N GLY A 32 3.17 -5.52 -3.36
CA GLY A 32 3.10 -6.81 -2.65
C GLY A 32 4.17 -6.95 -1.57
N ASP A 33 5.42 -6.63 -1.88
CA ASP A 33 6.53 -6.68 -0.92
C ASP A 33 6.28 -5.74 0.28
N VAL A 34 5.64 -4.58 0.06
CA VAL A 34 5.26 -3.64 1.13
C VAL A 34 4.09 -4.17 1.96
N VAL A 35 3.13 -4.86 1.33
CA VAL A 35 2.03 -5.53 2.04
C VAL A 35 2.57 -6.65 2.94
N GLU A 36 3.49 -7.47 2.43
CA GLU A 36 4.17 -8.51 3.21
C GLU A 36 4.96 -7.90 4.38
N LEU A 37 5.70 -6.81 4.13
CA LEU A 37 6.42 -6.07 5.16
C LEU A 37 5.51 -5.55 6.28
N LEU A 38 4.26 -5.21 5.93
CA LEU A 38 3.23 -4.80 6.87
C LEU A 38 2.50 -5.98 7.53
N GLY A 39 2.89 -7.23 7.31
CA GLY A 39 2.20 -8.39 7.89
C GLY A 39 0.84 -8.69 7.26
N GLY A 40 0.59 -8.20 6.03
CA GLY A 40 -0.68 -8.40 5.34
C GLY A 40 -0.99 -9.87 5.01
N GLU A 41 -0.01 -10.77 5.04
CA GLU A 41 -0.26 -12.19 4.86
C GLU A 41 -1.10 -12.78 6.00
N GLU A 42 -0.85 -12.38 7.25
CA GLU A 42 -1.60 -12.84 8.43
C GLU A 42 -3.07 -12.38 8.39
N SER A 43 -3.29 -11.14 7.93
CA SER A 43 -4.64 -10.57 7.78
C SER A 43 -5.46 -11.27 6.69
N LEU A 44 -4.84 -11.71 5.59
CA LEU A 44 -5.55 -12.41 4.50
C LEU A 44 -6.05 -13.81 4.92
N TYR A 45 -5.41 -14.47 5.90
CA TYR A 45 -5.90 -15.74 6.44
C TYR A 45 -7.10 -15.55 7.38
N GLU A 46 -7.15 -14.45 8.13
CA GLU A 46 -8.27 -14.12 9.03
C GLU A 46 -9.56 -13.82 8.25
N TYR A 47 -9.46 -13.12 7.10
CA TYR A 47 -10.62 -12.86 6.23
C TYR A 47 -11.18 -14.13 5.54
N VAL A 48 -10.36 -15.15 5.31
CA VAL A 48 -10.81 -16.40 4.67
C VAL A 48 -11.58 -17.29 5.66
N GLU A 49 -11.28 -17.20 6.96
CA GLU A 49 -12.00 -17.96 7.99
C GLU A 49 -13.41 -17.40 8.26
N ASP A 50 -13.63 -16.10 8.08
CA ASP A 50 -14.96 -15.47 8.24
C ASP A 50 -15.93 -15.79 7.08
N ASP A 51 -15.43 -15.96 5.85
CA ASP A 51 -16.26 -16.27 4.66
C ASP A 51 -16.72 -17.75 4.63
N GLU A 52 -16.05 -18.66 5.34
CA GLU A 52 -16.46 -20.07 5.41
C GLU A 52 -17.59 -20.35 6.43
N GLN A 53 -17.98 -19.38 7.27
CA GLN A 53 -19.01 -19.57 8.29
C GLN A 53 -20.42 -19.06 7.93
N ASP A 54 -20.60 -18.38 6.80
CA ASP A 54 -21.90 -17.79 6.44
C ASP A 54 -22.49 -18.37 5.14
N ALA A 55 -22.75 -19.68 5.13
CA ALA A 55 -23.60 -20.34 4.14
C ALA A 55 -24.97 -20.71 4.72
N PRO A 56 -26.09 -20.08 4.29
CA PRO A 56 -27.42 -20.44 4.76
C PRO A 56 -28.06 -21.54 3.87
N GLY A 57 -28.48 -22.65 4.47
CA GLY A 57 -29.22 -23.70 3.76
C GLY A 57 -29.79 -24.80 4.64
N ALA A 58 -31.06 -24.59 5.06
CA ALA A 58 -32.11 -25.51 5.54
C ALA A 58 -31.78 -27.01 5.74
N GLU A 59 -32.13 -27.62 6.87
CA GLU A 59 -33.48 -28.17 7.12
C GLU A 59 -33.73 -28.39 8.64
N SER A 60 -34.91 -28.00 9.15
CA SER A 60 -35.55 -28.79 10.22
C SER A 60 -37.07 -28.66 10.16
N ASP A 61 -37.73 -29.81 10.05
CA ASP A 61 -39.17 -29.97 10.17
C ASP A 61 -39.52 -30.52 11.56
N ALA A 62 -40.53 -29.90 12.16
CA ALA A 62 -41.49 -30.39 13.14
C ALA A 62 -41.01 -30.92 14.52
N ALA A 63 -41.45 -30.24 15.60
CA ALA A 63 -42.58 -30.70 16.43
C ALA A 63 -42.79 -29.76 17.63
N GLY A 64 -44.06 -29.45 17.93
CA GLY A 64 -44.44 -28.57 19.03
C GLY A 64 -44.29 -29.19 20.42
N SER A 65 -44.09 -28.32 21.41
CA SER A 65 -44.41 -28.57 22.81
C SER A 65 -44.58 -27.22 23.53
N ASP A 66 -45.82 -26.94 23.89
CA ASP A 66 -46.27 -25.89 24.80
C ASP A 66 -45.78 -26.20 26.23
N ALA A 67 -44.97 -25.33 26.84
CA ALA A 67 -44.75 -25.30 28.29
C ALA A 67 -44.02 -24.02 28.77
N ALA A 68 -44.78 -23.22 29.52
CA ALA A 68 -44.36 -22.45 30.69
C ALA A 68 -43.32 -21.33 30.56
N ASP A 69 -43.85 -20.11 30.54
CA ASP A 69 -43.30 -18.90 31.17
C ASP A 69 -42.83 -19.20 32.61
N ALA A 70 -41.52 -19.13 32.83
CA ALA A 70 -40.88 -19.07 34.13
C ALA A 70 -39.64 -18.15 34.04
N PRO A 71 -39.44 -17.22 34.98
CA PRO A 71 -38.30 -16.31 34.94
C PRO A 71 -37.01 -17.09 35.22
N ALA A 72 -36.01 -16.93 34.35
CA ALA A 72 -34.66 -17.44 34.59
C ALA A 72 -34.10 -16.83 35.90
N PRO A 73 -33.37 -17.60 36.72
CA PRO A 73 -32.70 -17.05 37.89
C PRO A 73 -31.63 -16.07 37.43
N GLY A 74 -31.61 -14.89 38.05
CA GLY A 74 -30.65 -13.84 37.73
C GLY A 74 -29.22 -14.38 37.81
N VAL A 75 -28.54 -14.40 36.67
CA VAL A 75 -27.08 -14.34 36.63
C VAL A 75 -26.72 -13.05 37.34
N GLY A 76 -26.18 -13.15 38.55
CA GLY A 76 -25.80 -11.99 39.35
C GLY A 76 -24.84 -11.13 38.55
N ASP A 77 -24.98 -9.81 38.72
CA ASP A 77 -24.09 -8.77 38.17
C ASP A 77 -22.61 -9.13 38.32
N GLU A 78 -22.25 -9.84 39.40
CA GLU A 78 -20.90 -10.34 39.68
C GLU A 78 -20.37 -11.37 38.68
N ALA A 79 -21.21 -12.22 38.09
CA ALA A 79 -20.79 -13.21 37.10
C ALA A 79 -20.59 -12.58 35.72
N ALA A 80 -21.40 -11.58 35.38
CA ALA A 80 -21.21 -10.74 34.20
C ALA A 80 -19.95 -9.88 34.35
N ASP A 81 -19.75 -9.27 35.52
CA ASP A 81 -18.55 -8.51 35.86
C ASP A 81 -17.30 -9.39 35.88
N ALA A 82 -17.39 -10.65 36.32
CA ALA A 82 -16.29 -11.61 36.29
C ALA A 82 -15.94 -11.99 34.85
N ALA A 83 -16.93 -12.26 34.00
CA ALA A 83 -16.71 -12.58 32.57
C ALA A 83 -16.12 -11.39 31.81
N ILE A 84 -16.58 -10.17 32.10
CA ILE A 84 -15.99 -8.94 31.57
C ILE A 84 -14.54 -8.79 32.05
N ARG A 85 -14.26 -9.05 33.33
CA ARG A 85 -12.90 -8.99 33.88
C ARG A 85 -11.99 -10.03 33.24
N GLU A 86 -12.48 -11.24 33.03
CA GLU A 86 -11.75 -12.35 32.38
C GLU A 86 -11.46 -12.05 30.91
N LEU A 87 -12.40 -11.36 30.22
CA LEU A 87 -12.21 -10.85 28.86
C LEU A 87 -11.09 -9.78 28.79
N PHE A 88 -10.98 -8.93 29.83
CA PHE A 88 -9.91 -7.92 29.92
C PHE A 88 -8.58 -8.48 30.45
N ASP A 89 -8.59 -9.52 31.30
CA ASP A 89 -7.38 -10.22 31.79
C ASP A 89 -6.71 -11.04 30.69
N GLY A 90 -7.44 -11.41 29.63
CA GLY A 90 -6.93 -12.08 28.44
C GLY A 90 -6.40 -11.16 27.33
N MET A 91 -6.54 -9.83 27.47
CA MET A 91 -5.82 -8.89 26.62
C MET A 91 -4.39 -8.81 27.12
N ASP A 92 -3.52 -9.64 26.55
CA ASP A 92 -2.11 -9.74 26.88
C ASP A 92 -1.50 -8.37 27.20
N ASP A 93 -1.06 -8.19 28.45
CA ASP A 93 -0.30 -7.02 28.92
C ASP A 93 1.17 -7.08 28.42
N GLU A 94 1.43 -7.94 27.42
CA GLU A 94 2.72 -8.01 26.75
C GLU A 94 2.94 -6.69 26.03
N PRO A 95 4.02 -5.95 26.34
CA PRO A 95 4.20 -4.61 25.81
C PRO A 95 4.32 -4.66 24.29
N VAL A 96 3.36 -4.03 23.59
CA VAL A 96 3.42 -3.84 22.13
C VAL A 96 4.69 -3.05 21.80
N ARG A 97 5.69 -3.78 21.29
CA ARG A 97 7.01 -3.23 20.99
C ARG A 97 6.94 -2.48 19.66
N ALA A 98 7.74 -1.43 19.56
CA ALA A 98 7.93 -0.76 18.28
C ALA A 98 8.40 -1.78 17.22
N PRO A 99 7.97 -1.64 15.95
CA PRO A 99 8.45 -2.49 14.86
C PRO A 99 9.97 -2.54 14.83
N THR A 100 10.58 -3.70 14.58
CA THR A 100 12.04 -3.82 14.50
C THR A 100 12.59 -3.21 13.20
N ASP A 101 11.80 -3.31 12.12
CA ASP A 101 12.16 -2.80 10.82
C ASP A 101 12.02 -1.27 10.73
N PRO A 102 13.07 -0.54 10.31
CA PRO A 102 13.03 0.91 10.21
C PRO A 102 12.05 1.44 9.15
N ALA A 103 11.79 0.68 8.07
CA ALA A 103 10.82 1.06 7.06
C ALA A 103 9.39 0.98 7.61
N VAL A 104 9.10 -0.04 8.43
CA VAL A 104 7.80 -0.16 9.12
C VAL A 104 7.62 0.97 10.12
N ARG A 105 8.66 1.34 10.90
CA ARG A 105 8.60 2.52 11.79
C ARG A 105 8.34 3.82 11.03
N ARG A 106 8.77 3.91 9.77
CA ARG A 106 8.54 5.08 8.93
C ARG A 106 7.13 5.10 8.37
N LEU A 107 6.58 3.93 8.01
CA LEU A 107 5.19 3.78 7.60
C LEU A 107 4.22 4.05 8.75
N ILE A 108 4.51 3.49 9.93
CA ILE A 108 3.69 3.56 11.14
C ILE A 108 4.51 4.30 12.23
N PRO A 109 4.58 5.64 12.15
CA PRO A 109 5.37 6.42 13.09
C PRO A 109 4.71 6.51 14.47
N ASP A 110 5.53 6.69 15.50
CA ASP A 110 5.04 6.87 16.86
C ASP A 110 4.16 8.13 16.98
N ALA A 111 2.99 7.98 17.60
CA ALA A 111 2.05 9.07 17.82
C ALA A 111 2.54 10.11 18.86
N SER A 112 3.59 9.78 19.63
CA SER A 112 4.17 10.63 20.66
C SER A 112 5.67 10.39 20.79
N SER A 113 6.41 11.44 21.17
CA SER A 113 7.82 11.31 21.57
C SER A 113 8.00 10.71 22.98
N ASP A 114 6.93 10.66 23.77
CA ASP A 114 6.92 10.01 25.09
C ASP A 114 6.74 8.49 24.90
N PRO A 115 7.71 7.65 25.31
CA PRO A 115 7.64 6.19 25.11
C PRO A 115 6.46 5.49 25.80
N GLU A 116 5.97 6.02 26.91
CA GLU A 116 4.80 5.46 27.61
C GLU A 116 3.54 5.72 26.80
N ILE A 117 3.32 6.98 26.43
CA ILE A 117 2.20 7.38 25.58
C ILE A 117 2.25 6.66 24.23
N ALA A 118 3.43 6.59 23.59
CA ALA A 118 3.59 5.89 22.31
C ALA A 118 3.22 4.40 22.39
N ARG A 119 3.50 3.72 23.52
CA ARG A 119 3.07 2.32 23.73
C ARG A 119 1.56 2.20 23.87
N GLU A 120 0.93 3.08 24.64
CA GLU A 120 -0.54 3.05 24.79
C GLU A 120 -1.23 3.31 23.46
N PHE A 121 -0.76 4.30 22.68
CA PHE A 121 -1.30 4.56 21.36
C PHE A 121 -1.14 3.34 20.44
N ARG A 122 0.04 2.72 20.37
CA ARG A 122 0.25 1.50 19.57
C ARG A 122 -0.71 0.38 19.96
N ARG A 123 -0.88 0.13 21.27
CA ARG A 123 -1.83 -0.87 21.78
C ARG A 123 -3.26 -0.67 21.24
N PHE A 124 -3.66 0.56 20.96
CA PHE A 124 -5.02 0.86 20.48
C PHE A 124 -5.15 1.12 18.98
N THR A 125 -4.07 1.42 18.26
CA THR A 125 -4.16 1.91 16.87
C THR A 125 -3.25 1.22 15.86
N ASP A 126 -2.24 0.46 16.29
CA ASP A 126 -1.23 -0.07 15.34
C ASP A 126 -1.87 -1.00 14.30
N ASP A 127 -2.79 -1.87 14.74
CA ASP A 127 -3.49 -2.83 13.88
C ASP A 127 -4.41 -2.13 12.89
N ASP A 128 -5.23 -1.16 13.34
CA ASP A 128 -6.10 -0.37 12.47
C ASP A 128 -5.29 0.41 11.42
N LEU A 129 -4.16 1.01 11.81
CA LEU A 129 -3.28 1.75 10.91
C LEU A 129 -2.64 0.83 9.86
N ARG A 130 -2.23 -0.37 10.27
CA ARG A 130 -1.67 -1.40 9.41
C ARG A 130 -2.70 -1.92 8.43
N ALA A 131 -3.89 -2.29 8.91
CA ALA A 131 -5.01 -2.75 8.09
C ALA A 131 -5.38 -1.72 7.02
N HIS A 132 -5.53 -0.45 7.40
CA HIS A 132 -5.85 0.62 6.46
C HIS A 132 -4.76 0.82 5.37
N LYS A 133 -3.48 0.71 5.74
CA LYS A 133 -2.38 0.77 4.77
C LYS A 133 -2.39 -0.43 3.82
N VAL A 134 -2.59 -1.64 4.35
CA VAL A 134 -2.68 -2.87 3.56
C VAL A 134 -3.85 -2.80 2.59
N GLU A 135 -5.06 -2.45 3.04
CA GLU A 135 -6.24 -2.28 2.21
C GLU A 135 -5.97 -1.35 1.02
N ARG A 136 -5.37 -0.18 1.29
CA ARG A 136 -5.00 0.80 0.27
C ARG A 136 -3.96 0.28 -0.73
N LEU A 137 -2.95 -0.45 -0.25
CA LEU A 137 -1.93 -1.04 -1.10
C LEU A 137 -2.51 -2.17 -1.97
N LEU A 138 -3.39 -2.99 -1.41
CA LEU A 138 -4.10 -4.04 -2.15
C LEU A 138 -5.01 -3.47 -3.24
N LEU A 139 -5.77 -2.41 -2.93
CA LEU A 139 -6.53 -1.66 -3.93
C LEU A 139 -5.61 -1.20 -5.09
N PHE A 140 -4.48 -0.57 -4.76
CA PHE A 140 -3.54 -0.10 -5.76
C PHE A 140 -2.97 -1.24 -6.62
N ALA A 141 -2.57 -2.36 -6.00
CA ALA A 141 -2.09 -3.54 -6.69
C ALA A 141 -3.15 -4.14 -7.63
N GLN A 142 -4.41 -4.24 -7.17
CA GLN A 142 -5.53 -4.71 -7.97
C GLN A 142 -5.71 -3.84 -9.23
N MET A 143 -5.76 -2.51 -9.06
CA MET A 143 -5.91 -1.57 -10.18
C MET A 143 -4.78 -1.67 -11.20
N LEU A 144 -3.53 -1.89 -10.76
CA LEU A 144 -2.39 -2.06 -11.65
C LEU A 144 -2.57 -3.29 -12.57
N LEU A 145 -3.21 -4.34 -12.06
CA LEU A 145 -3.40 -5.63 -12.73
C LEU A 145 -4.70 -5.75 -13.54
N GLU A 146 -5.61 -4.76 -13.49
CA GLU A 146 -6.87 -4.77 -14.25
C GLU A 146 -6.66 -4.81 -15.78
N ALA A 147 -5.60 -4.15 -16.27
CA ALA A 147 -5.32 -4.10 -17.69
C ALA A 147 -4.60 -5.38 -18.15
N ALA A 148 -5.11 -6.00 -19.21
CA ALA A 148 -4.43 -7.15 -19.82
C ALA A 148 -3.01 -6.75 -20.30
N PRO A 149 -1.98 -7.58 -20.04
CA PRO A 149 -0.62 -7.34 -20.51
C PRO A 149 -0.54 -7.11 -22.03
N SER A 150 0.19 -6.08 -22.44
CA SER A 150 0.56 -5.86 -23.85
C SER A 150 1.82 -6.65 -24.20
N ARG A 151 1.84 -7.26 -25.39
CA ARG A 151 3.06 -7.87 -25.97
C ARG A 151 4.11 -6.84 -26.40
N ASP A 152 3.67 -5.62 -26.69
CA ASP A 152 4.56 -4.49 -26.87
C ASP A 152 4.80 -3.87 -25.49
N GLU A 153 5.99 -4.12 -24.94
CA GLU A 153 6.41 -3.67 -23.60
C GLU A 153 6.57 -2.14 -23.53
N SER A 154 6.73 -1.45 -24.66
CA SER A 154 6.81 0.01 -24.70
C SER A 154 5.44 0.68 -24.70
N ARG A 155 4.39 -0.07 -25.02
CA ARG A 155 3.03 0.45 -25.15
C ARG A 155 2.50 0.95 -23.81
N GLN A 156 2.12 2.23 -23.80
CA GLN A 156 1.52 2.88 -22.64
C GLN A 156 0.03 2.56 -22.52
N LEU A 157 -0.31 1.66 -21.60
CA LEU A 157 -1.69 1.26 -21.29
C LEU A 157 -2.32 2.25 -20.32
N GLU A 158 -3.59 2.56 -20.52
CA GLU A 158 -4.31 3.51 -19.69
C GLU A 158 -4.51 2.96 -18.27
N PHE A 159 -4.04 3.70 -17.26
CA PHE A 159 -4.26 3.44 -15.85
C PHE A 159 -5.32 4.41 -15.34
N ARG A 160 -6.49 3.88 -14.99
CA ARG A 160 -7.67 4.67 -14.58
C ARG A 160 -7.78 4.65 -13.07
N VAL A 161 -8.02 5.81 -12.47
CA VAL A 161 -8.20 5.98 -11.02
C VAL A 161 -9.43 6.85 -10.79
N GLN A 162 -10.43 6.36 -10.05
CA GLN A 162 -11.58 7.19 -9.73
C GLN A 162 -11.20 8.30 -8.74
N ARG A 163 -11.91 9.43 -8.80
CA ARG A 163 -11.60 10.61 -7.99
C ARG A 163 -11.69 10.35 -6.48
N ASP A 164 -12.59 9.49 -6.06
CA ASP A 164 -12.75 9.05 -4.67
C ASP A 164 -11.63 8.10 -4.22
N GLU A 165 -11.08 7.30 -5.14
CA GLU A 165 -9.91 6.42 -4.89
C GLU A 165 -8.56 7.15 -4.98
N ALA A 166 -8.52 8.32 -5.60
CA ALA A 166 -7.28 9.03 -5.91
C ALA A 166 -6.42 9.36 -4.67
N GLN A 167 -7.04 9.63 -3.52
CA GLN A 167 -6.29 9.82 -2.27
C GLN A 167 -5.67 8.51 -1.77
N ALA A 168 -6.37 7.38 -1.93
CA ALA A 168 -5.87 6.07 -1.59
C ALA A 168 -4.68 5.71 -2.49
N VAL A 169 -4.79 5.89 -3.81
CA VAL A 169 -3.67 5.64 -4.75
C VAL A 169 -2.45 6.53 -4.45
N ALA A 170 -2.65 7.83 -4.20
CA ALA A 170 -1.56 8.73 -3.82
C ALA A 170 -0.90 8.31 -2.49
N GLY A 171 -1.68 7.82 -1.54
CA GLY A 171 -1.20 7.28 -0.27
C GLY A 171 -0.39 5.99 -0.42
N ALA A 172 -0.83 5.07 -1.28
CA ALA A 172 -0.09 3.84 -1.59
C ALA A 172 1.27 4.14 -2.23
N LEU A 173 1.30 5.04 -3.22
CA LEU A 173 2.55 5.52 -3.83
C LEU A 173 3.49 6.17 -2.80
N ALA A 174 2.94 6.93 -1.85
CA ALA A 174 3.72 7.51 -0.77
C ALA A 174 4.33 6.45 0.15
N ASP A 175 3.56 5.42 0.54
CA ASP A 175 4.05 4.31 1.37
C ASP A 175 5.18 3.54 0.68
N ILE A 176 5.01 3.22 -0.61
CA ILE A 176 6.06 2.57 -1.43
C ILE A 176 7.35 3.40 -1.40
N ARG A 177 7.24 4.72 -1.61
CA ARG A 177 8.40 5.62 -1.58
C ARG A 177 9.05 5.70 -0.21
N LEU A 178 8.28 5.65 0.88
CA LEU A 178 8.83 5.64 2.24
C LEU A 178 9.66 4.38 2.48
N VAL A 179 9.17 3.22 2.06
CA VAL A 179 9.90 1.95 2.19
C VAL A 179 11.17 1.97 1.36
N ILE A 180 11.05 2.29 0.06
CA ILE A 180 12.21 2.31 -0.83
C ILE A 180 13.24 3.35 -0.37
N GLY A 181 12.79 4.55 0.02
CA GLY A 181 13.67 5.60 0.52
C GLY A 181 14.44 5.17 1.77
N GLU A 182 13.81 4.42 2.69
CA GLU A 182 14.49 3.86 3.85
C GLU A 182 15.51 2.78 3.46
N ARG A 183 15.19 1.89 2.50
CA ARG A 183 16.12 0.85 2.01
C ARG A 183 17.30 1.41 1.23
N LEU A 184 17.11 2.53 0.54
CA LEU A 184 18.15 3.25 -0.18
C LEU A 184 18.97 4.19 0.72
N ASP A 185 18.57 4.32 1.98
CA ASP A 185 19.12 5.25 2.98
C ASP A 185 19.06 6.73 2.53
N LEU A 186 17.92 7.14 1.96
CA LEU A 186 17.68 8.54 1.55
C LEU A 186 17.29 9.37 2.77
N ARG A 187 18.19 10.26 3.21
CA ARG A 187 18.01 11.13 4.38
C ARG A 187 17.91 12.61 4.02
N THR A 188 18.44 12.99 2.86
CA THR A 188 18.55 14.37 2.40
C THR A 188 18.07 14.54 0.97
N ASP A 189 17.85 15.79 0.58
CA ASP A 189 17.55 16.15 -0.82
C ASP A 189 18.75 15.84 -1.74
N GLU A 190 19.97 15.91 -1.22
CA GLU A 190 21.21 15.56 -1.95
C GLU A 190 21.24 14.07 -2.29
N ASP A 191 20.92 13.18 -1.33
CA ASP A 191 20.83 11.73 -1.58
C ASP A 191 19.82 11.40 -2.69
N SER A 192 18.71 12.15 -2.73
CA SER A 192 17.66 11.98 -3.74
C SER A 192 18.11 12.47 -5.12
N GLN A 193 18.91 13.54 -5.18
CA GLN A 193 19.49 14.05 -6.42
C GLN A 193 20.56 13.11 -6.96
N GLU A 194 21.45 12.59 -6.12
CA GLU A 194 22.45 11.59 -6.51
C GLU A 194 21.79 10.32 -7.05
N LEU A 195 20.71 9.87 -6.43
CA LEU A 195 19.91 8.75 -6.92
C LEU A 195 19.35 9.04 -8.32
N TYR A 196 18.75 10.22 -8.52
CA TYR A 196 18.23 10.65 -9.82
C TYR A 196 19.31 10.63 -10.90
N ASP A 197 20.47 11.20 -10.61
CA ASP A 197 21.59 11.26 -11.54
C ASP A 197 22.10 9.84 -11.86
N SER A 198 22.18 8.95 -10.87
CA SER A 198 22.61 7.56 -11.06
C SER A 198 21.64 6.74 -11.93
N VAL A 199 20.33 6.88 -11.70
CA VAL A 199 19.30 6.19 -12.49
C VAL A 199 19.28 6.74 -13.91
N THR A 200 19.33 8.07 -14.08
CA THR A 200 19.34 8.70 -15.40
C THR A 200 20.59 8.32 -16.21
N ALA A 201 21.75 8.24 -15.55
CA ALA A 201 22.98 7.78 -16.19
C ALA A 201 22.88 6.33 -16.67
N SER A 202 22.22 5.45 -15.90
CA SER A 202 21.98 4.06 -16.32
C SER A 202 21.11 3.96 -17.56
N TRP A 203 20.09 4.81 -17.71
CA TRP A 203 19.23 4.87 -18.89
C TRP A 203 19.91 5.51 -20.10
N GLY A 204 20.86 6.42 -19.87
CA GLY A 204 21.65 7.07 -20.92
C GLY A 204 22.73 6.15 -21.52
N ALA A 205 23.30 5.26 -20.70
CA ALA A 205 24.31 4.28 -21.15
C ALA A 205 23.74 3.26 -22.15
N GLU A 206 22.43 2.99 -22.13
CA GLU A 206 21.75 2.13 -23.11
C GLU A 206 21.57 2.80 -24.49
N GLY A 207 21.76 4.13 -24.58
CA GLY A 207 21.49 4.94 -25.78
C GLY A 207 22.72 5.30 -26.63
N ASP A 208 23.94 5.20 -26.10
CA ASP A 208 25.20 5.56 -26.77
C ASP A 208 26.10 4.33 -27.02
N VAL A 209 25.52 3.25 -27.56
CA VAL A 209 26.33 2.16 -28.14
C VAL A 209 26.76 2.56 -29.56
N GLU A 210 27.69 3.51 -29.65
CA GLU A 210 28.38 3.82 -30.89
C GLU A 210 29.40 2.71 -31.16
N SER A 211 28.95 1.64 -31.82
CA SER A 211 29.76 0.63 -32.55
C SER A 211 31.24 0.50 -32.11
N GLY A 212 31.45 0.01 -30.90
CA GLY A 212 32.67 -0.65 -30.46
C GLY A 212 32.29 -2.08 -30.10
N GLU A 213 33.01 -3.06 -30.63
CA GLU A 213 32.81 -4.48 -30.29
C GLU A 213 33.27 -4.75 -28.83
N GLU A 214 32.58 -4.17 -27.86
CA GLU A 214 32.67 -4.59 -26.46
C GLU A 214 31.42 -5.43 -26.16
N ASN A 215 31.65 -6.59 -25.54
CA ASN A 215 30.65 -7.64 -25.41
C ASN A 215 29.51 -7.12 -24.53
N LEU A 216 28.27 -7.10 -25.06
CA LEU A 216 27.08 -6.73 -24.29
C LEU A 216 26.92 -7.59 -23.03
N ASP A 217 27.42 -8.84 -23.06
CA ASP A 217 27.51 -9.72 -21.89
C ASP A 217 28.51 -9.22 -20.83
N GLU A 218 29.66 -8.64 -21.20
CA GLU A 218 30.65 -8.10 -20.24
C GLU A 218 30.14 -6.83 -19.54
N LEU A 219 29.42 -5.96 -20.26
CA LEU A 219 28.80 -4.75 -19.68
C LEU A 219 27.64 -5.07 -18.72
N LEU A 220 26.88 -6.12 -19.00
CA LEU A 220 25.80 -6.59 -18.12
C LEU A 220 26.35 -7.33 -16.90
N ASP A 221 27.44 -8.10 -17.04
CA ASP A 221 28.16 -8.72 -15.92
C ASP A 221 28.78 -7.66 -15.00
N ASP A 222 29.38 -6.59 -15.52
CA ASP A 222 29.93 -5.50 -14.69
C ASP A 222 28.87 -4.77 -13.85
N VAL A 223 27.66 -4.55 -14.38
CA VAL A 223 26.54 -3.92 -13.64
C VAL A 223 25.98 -4.86 -12.56
N ALA A 224 26.02 -6.18 -12.81
CA ALA A 224 25.64 -7.20 -11.85
C ALA A 224 26.70 -7.39 -10.75
N GLU A 225 27.99 -7.28 -11.07
CA GLU A 225 29.11 -7.44 -10.13
C GLU A 225 29.31 -6.21 -9.20
N ASP A 226 28.97 -4.99 -9.65
CA ASP A 226 29.15 -3.76 -8.87
C ASP A 226 28.09 -3.50 -7.78
N GLY A 227 27.08 -4.37 -7.65
CA GLY A 227 25.98 -4.21 -6.68
C GLY A 227 25.06 -3.01 -6.93
N ARG A 228 25.23 -2.30 -8.07
CA ARG A 228 24.42 -1.14 -8.45
C ARG A 228 23.05 -1.53 -9.00
N GLY A 229 22.90 -2.74 -9.58
CA GLY A 229 21.64 -3.22 -10.15
C GLY A 229 20.44 -3.08 -9.22
N PRO A 230 20.46 -3.64 -7.99
CA PRO A 230 19.36 -3.50 -7.04
C PRO A 230 19.08 -2.05 -6.62
N ARG A 231 20.13 -1.23 -6.47
CA ARG A 231 20.00 0.18 -6.07
C ARG A 231 19.37 1.03 -7.19
N VAL A 232 19.80 0.82 -8.43
CA VAL A 232 19.26 1.48 -9.64
C VAL A 232 17.82 1.03 -9.89
N PHE A 233 17.51 -0.26 -9.70
CA PHE A 233 16.15 -0.78 -9.80
C PHE A 233 15.23 -0.09 -8.78
N LEU A 234 15.56 -0.14 -7.49
CA LEU A 234 14.79 0.52 -6.44
C LEU A 234 14.69 2.03 -6.69
N GLY A 235 15.77 2.65 -7.16
CA GLY A 235 15.78 4.06 -7.56
C GLY A 235 14.80 4.36 -8.69
N SER A 236 14.76 3.52 -9.71
CA SER A 236 13.83 3.66 -10.84
C SER A 236 12.37 3.59 -10.37
N VAL A 237 12.06 2.65 -9.47
CA VAL A 237 10.72 2.54 -8.87
C VAL A 237 10.40 3.74 -7.98
N PHE A 238 11.35 4.21 -7.18
CA PHE A 238 11.16 5.40 -6.33
C PHE A 238 10.82 6.64 -7.15
N LEU A 239 11.52 6.86 -8.26
CA LEU A 239 11.29 7.98 -9.16
C LEU A 239 9.96 7.84 -9.91
N LEU A 240 9.64 6.64 -10.41
CA LEU A 240 8.35 6.34 -11.05
C LEU A 240 7.18 6.63 -10.10
N ALA A 241 7.23 6.09 -8.88
CA ALA A 241 6.20 6.30 -7.88
C ALA A 241 6.09 7.79 -7.50
N GLY A 242 7.22 8.50 -7.41
CA GLY A 242 7.26 9.95 -7.17
C GLY A 242 6.55 10.74 -8.27
N TYR A 243 6.88 10.45 -9.52
CA TYR A 243 6.27 11.09 -10.69
C TYR A 243 4.76 10.86 -10.78
N MET A 244 4.32 9.62 -10.52
CA MET A 244 2.90 9.28 -10.48
C MET A 244 2.18 10.01 -9.35
N GLN A 245 2.75 10.01 -8.14
CA GLN A 245 2.16 10.65 -6.98
C GLN A 245 2.03 12.16 -7.17
N GLU A 246 3.08 12.81 -7.70
CA GLU A 246 3.09 14.24 -7.98
C GLU A 246 1.99 14.61 -8.97
N SER A 247 1.93 13.93 -10.12
CA SER A 247 0.92 14.23 -11.15
C SER A 247 -0.52 13.98 -10.69
N LEU A 248 -0.76 12.94 -9.89
CA LEU A 248 -2.08 12.67 -9.29
C LEU A 248 -2.46 13.74 -8.26
N THR A 249 -1.53 14.11 -7.39
CA THR A 249 -1.73 15.17 -6.39
C THR A 249 -2.03 16.51 -7.06
N ASP A 250 -1.37 16.79 -8.19
CA ASP A 250 -1.60 17.97 -8.99
C ASP A 250 -3.03 18.04 -9.53
N CYS A 251 -3.58 16.91 -9.98
CA CYS A 251 -4.97 16.79 -10.38
C CYS A 251 -5.93 17.06 -9.20
N LEU A 252 -5.70 16.41 -8.06
CA LEU A 252 -6.49 16.61 -6.84
C LEU A 252 -6.52 18.08 -6.39
N LEU A 253 -5.37 18.76 -6.40
CA LEU A 253 -5.25 20.16 -6.03
C LEU A 253 -5.97 21.09 -7.01
N ARG A 254 -5.93 20.80 -8.31
CA ARG A 254 -6.66 21.56 -9.33
C ARG A 254 -8.17 21.44 -9.12
N ASP A 255 -8.67 20.24 -8.85
CA ASP A 255 -10.10 20.02 -8.60
C ASP A 255 -10.58 20.66 -7.30
N PHE A 256 -9.83 20.50 -6.20
CA PHE A 256 -10.13 21.18 -4.94
C PHE A 256 -10.24 22.70 -5.10
N ARG A 257 -9.32 23.32 -5.86
CA ARG A 257 -9.36 24.76 -6.16
C ARG A 257 -10.57 25.14 -7.00
N ARG A 258 -11.00 24.29 -7.94
CA ARG A 258 -12.19 24.50 -8.79
C ARG A 258 -13.46 24.46 -7.95
N GLU A 259 -13.64 23.45 -7.11
CA GLU A 259 -14.81 23.33 -6.23
C GLU A 259 -14.91 24.50 -5.25
N LYS A 260 -13.79 24.91 -4.66
CA LYS A 260 -13.75 26.07 -3.75
C LYS A 260 -14.18 27.38 -4.43
N ARG A 261 -13.90 27.55 -5.72
CA ARG A 261 -14.36 28.72 -6.50
C ARG A 261 -15.88 28.65 -6.77
N LEU A 262 -16.39 27.46 -7.10
CA LEU A 262 -17.82 27.25 -7.34
C LEU A 262 -18.65 27.49 -6.09
N ARG A 263 -18.19 27.06 -4.91
CA ARG A 263 -18.88 27.29 -3.62
C ARG A 263 -18.89 28.76 -3.16
N ARG A 264 -18.08 29.63 -3.77
CA ARG A 264 -17.98 31.06 -3.43
C ARG A 264 -18.83 31.96 -4.34
N THR A 265 -19.42 31.40 -5.39
CA THR A 265 -20.27 32.10 -6.36
C THR A 265 -21.73 31.80 -6.06
#